data_AF-A0A2N2AH94-F1
#
_entry.id   AF-A0A2N2AH94-F1
#
_cell.length_a   1.000
_cell.length_b   1.000
_cell.length_c   1.000
_cell.angle_alpha   90.00
_cell.angle_beta   90.00
_cell.angle_gamma   90.00
#
_symmetry.space_group_name_H-M   'P 1'
#
loop_
_entity.id
_entity.type
_entity.pdbx_description
1 polymer ?
#
loop_
_entity_poly.entity_id
_entity_poly.type
_entity_poly.pdbx_seq_one_letter_code
_entity_poly.pdbx_strand_id
1 'polypeptide(L)'
;MKHYTDLVAECLSEVDELFPWDLEEKLRDTPDLLLVDVREPYEFAAMHIEGALNVPRGVLESACEWDYEETVPELAAGRQREIVVICRSGYRSVLAAHTMQRMGYKHVYSLKTGMRGWFEFEQPMVDAAKQPVDEDTGEDYFTTRLRPEQRKPA
;
A
#
# COMPACT_ATOMS: atom_id res chain seq x y z
N MET A 1 -3.97 -19.01 19.87
CA MET A 1 -3.96 -17.55 19.63
C MET A 1 -3.63 -17.36 18.16
N LYS A 2 -4.30 -16.44 17.44
CA LYS A 2 -3.97 -16.16 16.04
C LYS A 2 -2.66 -15.38 15.96
N HIS A 3 -1.83 -15.70 14.97
CA HIS A 3 -0.65 -14.94 14.59
C HIS A 3 -1.02 -13.86 13.56
N TYR A 4 -0.10 -12.91 13.34
CA TYR A 4 -0.27 -11.85 12.35
C TYR A 4 -0.60 -12.40 10.95
N THR A 5 0.09 -13.45 10.53
CA THR A 5 -0.13 -14.09 9.23
C THR A 5 -1.51 -14.73 9.12
N ASP A 6 -2.08 -15.21 10.23
CA ASP A 6 -3.42 -15.80 10.24
C ASP A 6 -4.47 -14.71 9.99
N LEU A 7 -4.31 -13.51 10.57
CA LEU A 7 -5.18 -12.36 10.33
C LEU A 7 -5.14 -11.91 8.87
N VAL A 8 -3.95 -11.91 8.26
CA VAL A 8 -3.80 -11.57 6.84
C VAL A 8 -4.44 -12.63 5.95
N ALA A 9 -4.22 -13.91 6.25
CA ALA A 9 -4.77 -15.02 5.47
C ALA A 9 -6.31 -15.03 5.46
N GLU A 10 -6.94 -14.65 6.57
CA GLU A 10 -8.40 -14.52 6.65
C GLU A 10 -8.95 -13.42 5.73
N CYS A 11 -8.25 -12.29 5.62
CA CYS A 11 -8.64 -11.22 4.71
C CYS A 11 -8.33 -11.54 3.24
N LEU A 12 -7.31 -12.35 2.94
CA LEU A 12 -6.93 -12.70 1.57
C LEU A 12 -8.03 -13.46 0.80
N SER A 13 -8.97 -14.12 1.48
CA SER A 13 -10.11 -14.75 0.79
C SER A 13 -11.18 -13.77 0.32
N GLU A 14 -11.12 -12.52 0.77
CA GLU A 14 -12.12 -11.47 0.48
C GLU A 14 -11.53 -10.28 -0.29
N VAL A 15 -10.20 -10.17 -0.35
CA VAL A 15 -9.47 -9.08 -1.01
C VAL A 15 -8.82 -9.58 -2.29
N ASP A 16 -9.17 -8.95 -3.40
CA ASP A 16 -8.48 -9.17 -4.67
C ASP A 16 -7.08 -8.55 -4.61
N GLU A 17 -6.10 -9.25 -5.18
CA GLU A 17 -4.72 -8.77 -5.28
C GLU A 17 -4.33 -8.52 -6.74
N LEU A 18 -3.55 -7.47 -6.97
CA LEU A 18 -2.86 -7.23 -8.24
C LEU A 18 -1.38 -7.49 -8.07
N PHE A 19 -0.73 -8.14 -9.04
CA PHE A 19 0.72 -8.17 -9.06
C PHE A 19 1.30 -6.84 -9.58
N PRO A 20 2.59 -6.54 -9.30
CA PRO A 20 3.22 -5.32 -9.77
C PRO A 20 3.10 -5.06 -11.28
N TRP A 21 3.30 -6.06 -12.13
CA TRP A 21 3.17 -5.91 -13.58
C TRP A 21 1.71 -5.64 -14.02
N ASP A 22 0.71 -6.23 -13.34
CA ASP A 22 -0.70 -5.96 -13.63
C ASP A 22 -1.05 -4.51 -13.30
N LEU A 23 -0.47 -3.97 -12.23
CA LEU A 23 -0.65 -2.57 -11.85
C LEU A 23 0.02 -1.61 -12.85
N GLU A 24 1.23 -1.93 -13.32
CA GLU A 24 1.91 -1.14 -14.37
C GLU A 24 1.06 -1.05 -15.64
N GLU A 25 0.52 -2.18 -16.10
CA GLU A 25 -0.44 -2.22 -17.21
C GLU A 25 -1.67 -1.36 -16.91
N LYS A 26 -2.27 -1.53 -15.72
CA LYS A 26 -3.49 -0.83 -15.35
C LYS A 26 -3.31 0.70 -15.25
N LEU A 27 -2.15 1.17 -14.81
CA LEU A 27 -1.83 2.60 -14.76
C LEU A 27 -1.81 3.25 -16.15
N ARG A 28 -1.50 2.49 -17.21
CA ARG A 28 -1.56 2.98 -18.59
C ARG A 28 -2.98 3.06 -19.12
N ASP A 29 -3.83 2.11 -18.72
CA ASP A 29 -5.17 1.94 -19.29
C ASP A 29 -6.29 2.63 -18.48
N THR A 30 -6.04 2.93 -17.19
CA THR A 30 -7.05 3.46 -16.26
C THR A 30 -6.60 4.80 -15.65
N PRO A 31 -6.85 5.94 -16.31
CA PRO A 31 -6.43 7.26 -15.82
C PRO A 31 -7.02 7.65 -14.45
N ASP A 32 -8.18 7.10 -14.11
CA ASP A 32 -8.89 7.41 -12.86
C ASP A 32 -8.56 6.47 -11.70
N LEU A 33 -7.57 5.57 -11.87
CA LEU A 33 -7.14 4.66 -10.81
C LEU A 33 -6.55 5.43 -9.62
N LEU A 34 -6.98 5.10 -8.40
CA LEU A 34 -6.40 5.64 -7.18
C LEU A 34 -5.35 4.69 -6.61
N LEU A 35 -4.17 5.25 -6.33
CA LEU A 35 -3.13 4.57 -5.59
C LEU A 35 -3.12 5.10 -4.15
N VAL A 36 -3.24 4.22 -3.17
CA VAL A 36 -3.27 4.57 -1.75
C VAL A 36 -2.17 3.84 -1.02
N ASP A 37 -1.12 4.56 -0.64
CA ASP A 37 -0.01 4.01 0.13
C ASP A 37 -0.26 4.17 1.63
N VAL A 38 -0.48 3.04 2.31
CA VAL A 38 -0.79 2.98 3.74
C VAL A 38 0.42 2.83 4.65
N ARG A 39 1.63 3.00 4.10
CA ARG A 39 2.86 3.07 4.89
C ARG A 39 2.95 4.38 5.67
N GLU A 40 3.86 4.40 6.62
CA GLU A 40 4.16 5.60 7.40
C GLU A 40 4.74 6.71 6.50
N PRO A 41 4.58 8.00 6.86
CA PRO A 41 5.02 9.11 6.01
C PRO A 41 6.50 9.08 5.66
N TYR A 42 7.37 8.61 6.56
CA TYR A 42 8.80 8.48 6.29
C TYR A 42 9.10 7.36 5.28
N GLU A 43 8.32 6.27 5.27
CA GLU A 43 8.46 5.19 4.30
C GLU A 43 8.08 5.68 2.91
N PHE A 44 6.99 6.45 2.81
CA PHE A 44 6.50 7.04 1.57
C PHE A 44 7.44 8.13 1.03
N ALA A 45 7.92 9.01 1.90
CA ALA A 45 8.83 10.09 1.53
C ALA A 45 10.17 9.59 1.00
N ALA A 46 10.65 8.44 1.50
CA ALA A 46 11.86 7.81 0.99
C ALA A 46 11.67 7.30 -0.46
N MET A 47 10.54 6.64 -0.73
CA MET A 47 10.16 6.22 -2.08
C MET A 47 8.70 5.78 -2.14
N HIS A 48 8.03 6.00 -3.27
CA HIS A 48 6.67 5.55 -3.56
C HIS A 48 6.42 5.45 -5.07
N ILE A 49 5.27 4.86 -5.45
CA ILE A 49 4.79 4.88 -6.84
C ILE A 49 4.28 6.29 -7.15
N GLU A 50 4.71 6.87 -8.27
CA GLU A 50 4.28 8.22 -8.65
C GLU A 50 2.75 8.33 -8.73
N GLY A 51 2.21 9.43 -8.21
CA GLY A 51 0.76 9.68 -8.16
C GLY A 51 0.02 9.02 -6.98
N ALA A 52 0.71 8.25 -6.14
CA ALA A 52 0.10 7.69 -4.93
C ALA A 52 -0.21 8.74 -3.87
N LEU A 53 -1.34 8.55 -3.18
CA LEU A 53 -1.70 9.28 -1.97
C LEU A 53 -1.13 8.55 -0.76
N ASN A 54 -0.41 9.26 0.11
CA ASN A 54 0.01 8.68 1.39
C ASN A 54 -1.10 8.82 2.44
N VAL A 55 -1.68 7.69 2.85
CA VAL A 55 -2.73 7.63 3.88
C VAL A 55 -2.35 6.54 4.89
N PRO A 56 -1.56 6.87 5.93
CA PRO A 56 -1.04 5.88 6.87
C PRO A 56 -2.14 5.00 7.44
N ARG A 57 -1.85 3.69 7.62
CA ARG A 57 -2.87 2.69 8.00
C ARG A 57 -3.70 3.09 9.23
N GLY A 58 -3.10 3.79 10.19
CA GLY A 58 -3.74 4.18 11.45
C GLY A 58 -4.81 5.26 11.33
N VAL A 59 -4.89 5.97 10.19
CA VAL A 59 -5.89 7.04 9.94
C VAL A 59 -6.75 6.75 8.71
N LEU A 60 -6.63 5.55 8.12
CA LEU A 60 -7.28 5.19 6.87
C LEU A 60 -8.81 5.38 6.93
N GLU A 61 -9.42 4.94 8.02
CA GLU A 61 -10.86 4.97 8.20
C GLU A 61 -11.40 6.41 8.25
N SER A 62 -10.75 7.32 8.99
CA SER A 62 -11.18 8.73 9.03
C SER A 62 -10.85 9.47 7.74
N ALA A 63 -9.73 9.15 7.10
CA ALA A 63 -9.37 9.71 5.79
C ALA A 63 -10.37 9.35 4.68
N CYS A 64 -11.03 8.20 4.80
CA CYS A 64 -12.04 7.71 3.86
C CYS A 64 -13.44 8.30 4.07
N GLU A 65 -13.66 9.17 5.06
CA GLU A 65 -14.94 9.78 5.38
C GLU A 65 -14.86 11.31 5.33
N TRP A 66 -16.02 11.97 5.16
CA TRP A 66 -16.14 13.42 5.31
C TRP A 66 -16.22 13.82 6.78
N ASP A 67 -15.90 15.09 7.05
CA ASP A 67 -15.99 15.73 8.37
C ASP A 67 -14.98 15.20 9.42
N TYR A 68 -13.79 14.77 8.98
CA TYR A 68 -12.64 14.45 9.82
C TYR A 68 -11.43 15.33 9.48
N GLU A 69 -10.50 15.52 10.43
CA GLU A 69 -9.26 16.27 10.16
C GLU A 69 -8.38 15.55 9.14
N GLU A 70 -8.43 14.23 9.10
CA GLU A 70 -7.66 13.41 8.16
C GLU A 70 -8.35 13.19 6.82
N THR A 71 -9.57 13.72 6.61
CA THR A 71 -10.35 13.54 5.38
C THR A 71 -9.48 13.78 4.15
N VAL A 72 -9.40 12.77 3.29
CA VAL A 72 -8.82 12.88 1.94
C VAL A 72 -9.99 12.95 0.96
N PRO A 73 -10.29 14.14 0.39
CA PRO A 73 -11.47 14.33 -0.46
C PRO A 73 -11.58 13.33 -1.61
N GLU A 74 -10.46 12.98 -2.23
CA GLU A 74 -10.37 12.01 -3.33
C GLU A 74 -10.80 10.60 -2.90
N LEU A 75 -10.53 10.21 -1.65
CA LEU A 75 -10.98 8.94 -1.08
C LEU A 75 -12.42 9.03 -0.61
N ALA A 76 -12.79 10.05 0.16
CA ALA A 76 -14.15 10.23 0.66
C ALA A 76 -15.21 10.28 -0.46
N ALA A 77 -14.85 10.84 -1.62
CA ALA A 77 -15.68 10.80 -2.84
C ALA A 77 -15.52 9.52 -3.69
N GLY A 78 -14.48 8.73 -3.45
CA GLY A 78 -13.96 7.67 -4.33
C GLY A 78 -14.53 6.26 -4.12
N ARG A 79 -15.67 6.09 -3.42
CA ARG A 79 -16.20 4.75 -3.08
C ARG A 79 -16.47 3.82 -4.27
N GLN A 80 -16.72 4.39 -5.44
CA GLN A 80 -16.95 3.65 -6.70
C GLN A 80 -15.71 3.60 -7.60
N ARG A 81 -14.61 4.27 -7.23
CA ARG A 81 -13.37 4.25 -8.01
C ARG A 81 -12.64 2.94 -7.77
N GLU A 82 -11.82 2.58 -8.75
CA GLU A 82 -10.82 1.55 -8.56
C GLU A 82 -9.67 2.08 -7.72
N ILE A 83 -9.31 1.32 -6.68
CA ILE A 83 -8.30 1.70 -5.70
C ILE A 83 -7.32 0.54 -5.52
N VAL A 84 -6.03 0.83 -5.64
CA VAL A 84 -4.96 -0.10 -5.31
C VAL A 84 -4.27 0.38 -4.04
N VAL A 85 -4.36 -0.44 -3.00
CA VAL A 85 -3.76 -0.18 -1.71
C VAL A 85 -2.36 -0.78 -1.66
N ILE A 86 -1.39 0.04 -1.26
CA ILE A 86 0.02 -0.25 -1.31
C ILE A 86 0.57 -0.24 0.10
N CYS A 87 1.43 -1.20 0.42
CA CYS A 87 2.25 -1.13 1.61
C CYS A 87 3.66 -1.64 1.33
N ARG A 88 4.49 -1.90 2.35
CA ARG A 88 5.87 -2.39 2.14
C ARG A 88 5.92 -3.79 1.50
N SER A 89 5.08 -4.72 1.94
CA SER A 89 5.22 -6.16 1.61
C SER A 89 3.90 -6.88 1.28
N GLY A 90 2.81 -6.14 1.07
CA GLY A 90 1.47 -6.70 0.77
C GLY A 90 0.57 -6.97 1.98
N TYR A 91 1.12 -7.19 3.18
CA TYR A 91 0.28 -7.61 4.32
C TYR A 91 -0.57 -6.49 4.94
N ARG A 92 -0.01 -5.28 5.12
CA ARG A 92 -0.78 -4.13 5.65
C ARG A 92 -1.84 -3.68 4.65
N SER A 93 -1.55 -3.75 3.35
CA SER A 93 -2.48 -3.36 2.29
C SER A 93 -3.65 -4.32 2.18
N VAL A 94 -3.47 -5.63 2.38
CA VAL A 94 -4.61 -6.58 2.46
C VAL A 94 -5.57 -6.20 3.60
N LEU A 95 -5.04 -5.95 4.80
CA LEU A 95 -5.86 -5.57 5.96
C LEU A 95 -6.56 -4.21 5.77
N ALA A 96 -5.91 -3.27 5.07
CA ALA A 96 -6.47 -1.98 4.71
C ALA A 96 -7.59 -2.12 3.67
N ALA A 97 -7.33 -2.84 2.58
CA ALA A 97 -8.29 -3.10 1.52
C ALA A 97 -9.55 -3.78 2.05
N HIS A 98 -9.40 -4.80 2.91
CA HIS A 98 -10.52 -5.46 3.58
C HIS A 98 -11.37 -4.47 4.39
N THR A 99 -10.72 -3.55 5.10
CA THR A 99 -11.42 -2.53 5.89
C THR A 99 -12.18 -1.56 4.98
N MET A 100 -11.56 -1.09 3.89
CA MET A 100 -12.21 -0.22 2.91
C MET A 100 -13.42 -0.90 2.26
N GLN A 101 -13.31 -2.18 1.90
CA GLN A 101 -14.44 -2.96 1.37
C GLN A 101 -15.61 -3.00 2.37
N ARG A 102 -15.33 -3.22 3.66
CA ARG A 102 -16.34 -3.19 4.73
C ARG A 102 -16.96 -1.81 4.95
N MET A 103 -16.20 -0.75 4.67
CA MET A 103 -16.71 0.62 4.68
C MET A 103 -17.57 0.92 3.45
N GLY A 104 -17.56 0.08 2.41
CA GLY A 104 -18.43 0.19 1.24
C GLY A 104 -17.73 0.61 -0.05
N TYR A 105 -16.40 0.65 -0.08
CA TYR A 105 -15.61 0.82 -1.31
C TYR A 105 -15.73 -0.43 -2.17
N LYS A 106 -16.06 -0.27 -3.46
CA LYS A 106 -16.48 -1.38 -4.32
C LYS A 106 -15.35 -2.08 -5.06
N HIS A 107 -14.31 -1.36 -5.42
CA HIS A 107 -13.23 -1.85 -6.26
C HIS A 107 -11.89 -1.57 -5.58
N VAL A 108 -11.56 -2.38 -4.57
CA VAL A 108 -10.34 -2.21 -3.78
C VAL A 108 -9.47 -3.44 -3.92
N TYR A 109 -8.24 -3.21 -4.34
CA TYR A 109 -7.21 -4.22 -4.54
C TYR A 109 -6.06 -3.98 -3.57
N SER A 110 -5.40 -5.06 -3.13
CA SER A 110 -4.07 -4.95 -2.51
C SER A 110 -2.99 -5.15 -3.55
N LEU A 111 -1.95 -4.31 -3.56
CA LEU A 111 -0.75 -4.59 -4.34
C LEU A 111 -0.02 -5.77 -3.68
N LYS A 112 -0.05 -6.92 -4.37
CA LYS A 112 0.66 -8.12 -3.97
C LYS A 112 2.14 -7.82 -3.84
N THR A 113 2.79 -8.40 -2.83
CA THR A 113 4.20 -8.15 -2.48
C THR A 113 4.57 -6.70 -2.13
N GLY A 114 3.63 -5.74 -2.23
CA GLY A 114 3.82 -4.33 -1.91
C GLY A 114 4.93 -3.65 -2.71
N MET A 115 5.42 -2.53 -2.17
CA MET A 115 6.55 -1.77 -2.73
C MET A 115 7.83 -2.60 -2.89
N ARG A 116 8.04 -3.61 -2.03
CA ARG A 116 9.16 -4.53 -2.19
C ARG A 116 9.09 -5.27 -3.53
N GLY A 117 7.92 -5.82 -3.86
CA GLY A 117 7.74 -6.48 -5.14
C GLY A 117 7.83 -5.51 -6.30
N TRP A 118 7.22 -4.33 -6.18
CA TRP A 118 7.34 -3.27 -7.18
C TRP A 118 8.80 -2.98 -7.53
N PHE A 119 9.65 -2.82 -6.51
CA PHE A 119 11.10 -2.67 -6.67
C PHE A 119 11.77 -3.91 -7.26
N GLU A 120 11.47 -5.11 -6.77
CA GLU A 120 12.06 -6.38 -7.28
C GLU A 120 11.73 -6.65 -8.76
N PHE A 121 10.69 -6.01 -9.31
CA PHE A 121 10.35 -6.04 -10.74
C PHE A 121 10.84 -4.80 -11.51
N GLU A 122 11.81 -4.06 -10.94
CA GLU A 122 12.48 -2.92 -11.59
C GLU A 122 11.51 -1.80 -12.02
N GLN A 123 10.37 -1.69 -11.32
CA GLN A 123 9.36 -0.69 -11.63
C GLN A 123 9.76 0.68 -11.07
N PRO A 124 9.41 1.79 -11.76
CA PRO A 124 9.86 3.12 -11.38
C PRO A 124 9.28 3.56 -10.03
N MET A 125 10.11 4.20 -9.23
CA MET A 125 9.73 4.80 -7.93
C MET A 125 10.27 6.22 -7.85
N VAL A 126 9.57 7.06 -7.08
CA VAL A 126 9.97 8.45 -6.84
C VAL A 126 10.06 8.77 -5.36
N ASP A 127 10.93 9.70 -4.99
CA ASP A 127 11.03 10.23 -3.63
C ASP A 127 10.01 11.37 -3.37
N ALA A 128 10.05 11.97 -2.18
CA ALA A 128 9.20 13.12 -1.83
C ALA A 128 9.39 14.35 -2.75
N ALA A 129 10.54 14.49 -3.39
CA ALA A 129 10.84 15.54 -4.37
C ALA A 129 10.48 15.14 -5.81
N LYS A 130 9.80 14.01 -5.98
CA LYS A 130 9.42 13.40 -7.26
C LYS A 130 10.63 13.07 -8.14
N GLN A 131 11.78 12.83 -7.53
CA GLN A 131 12.97 12.40 -8.25
C GLN A 131 12.98 10.87 -8.33
N PRO A 132 13.41 10.28 -9.46
CA PRO A 132 13.61 8.85 -9.56
C PRO A 132 14.55 8.34 -8.45
N VAL A 133 14.19 7.23 -7.83
CA VAL A 133 15.01 6.57 -6.82
C VAL A 133 15.90 5.53 -7.50
N ASP A 134 17.21 5.56 -7.22
CA ASP A 134 18.15 4.59 -7.74
C ASP A 134 18.05 3.21 -7.07
N GLU A 135 18.57 2.19 -7.74
CA GLU A 135 18.52 0.80 -7.30
C GLU A 135 19.22 0.60 -5.95
N ASP A 136 20.40 1.21 -5.74
CA ASP A 136 21.18 1.10 -4.50
C ASP A 136 20.37 1.59 -3.28
N THR A 137 19.65 2.70 -3.45
CA THR A 137 18.76 3.26 -2.42
C THR A 137 17.59 2.32 -2.12
N GLY A 138 17.01 1.71 -3.16
CA GLY A 138 15.97 0.69 -3.02
C GLY A 138 16.46 -0.55 -2.26
N GLU A 139 17.61 -1.10 -2.65
CA GLU A 139 18.21 -2.27 -2.00
C GLU A 139 18.49 -2.02 -0.51
N ASP A 140 19.08 -0.88 -0.17
CA ASP A 140 19.38 -0.54 1.24
C ASP A 140 18.10 -0.51 2.08
N TYR A 141 17.02 0.08 1.56
CA TYR A 141 15.75 0.22 2.27
C TYR A 141 15.04 -1.12 2.47
N PHE A 142 15.01 -1.98 1.44
CA PHE A 142 14.31 -3.27 1.55
C PHE A 142 15.11 -4.32 2.32
N THR A 143 16.39 -4.07 2.57
CA THR A 143 17.24 -4.90 3.43
C THR A 143 16.65 -5.05 4.83
N THR A 144 16.48 -6.29 5.28
CA THR A 144 15.91 -6.60 6.60
C THR A 144 16.99 -6.54 7.68
N ARG A 145 16.83 -5.61 8.63
CA ARG A 145 17.77 -5.39 9.75
C ARG A 145 17.10 -5.78 11.07
N LEU A 146 17.30 -7.01 11.53
CA LEU A 146 16.77 -7.50 12.80
C LEU A 146 17.84 -7.49 13.90
N ARG A 147 17.53 -6.82 15.02
CA ARG A 147 18.32 -6.83 16.25
C ARG A 147 18.19 -8.19 16.95
N PRO A 148 19.16 -8.63 17.78
CA PRO A 148 19.14 -9.94 18.43
C PRO A 148 17.83 -10.23 19.19
N GLU A 149 17.31 -9.26 19.92
CA GLU A 149 16.07 -9.37 20.71
C GLU A 149 14.78 -9.41 19.87
N GLN A 150 14.87 -9.09 18.57
CA GLN A 150 13.74 -9.21 17.64
C GLN A 150 13.67 -10.62 17.00
N ARG A 151 14.69 -11.45 17.19
CA ARG A 151 14.69 -12.83 16.69
C ARG A 151 13.92 -13.73 17.65
N LYS A 152 13.32 -14.80 17.11
CA LYS A 152 12.68 -15.81 17.94
C LYS A 152 13.70 -16.35 18.97
N PRO A 153 13.34 -16.42 20.26
CA PRO A 153 14.16 -17.12 21.24
C PRO A 153 14.41 -18.56 20.77
N ALA A 154 15.62 -19.05 21.00
CA ALA A 154 15.99 -20.44 20.74
C ALA A 154 15.26 -21.41 21.67
#